data_AF-A0A9D8LHS0-F1
#
_entry.id   AF-A0A9D8LHS0-F1
#
_cell.length_a   1.000
_cell.length_b   1.000
_cell.length_c   1.000
_cell.angle_alpha   90.00
_cell.angle_beta   90.00
_cell.angle_gamma   90.00
#
_symmetry.space_group_name_H-M   'P 1'
#
loop_
_entity.id
_entity.type
_entity.pdbx_description
1 polymer ?
#
loop_
_entity_poly.entity_id
_entity_poly.type
_entity_poly.pdbx_seq_one_letter_code
_entity_poly.pdbx_strand_id
1 'polypeptide(L)'
;MTRKTEGGRSLAPHSSKPIEEPADQALRDPLALPSGFANDDPSVEELVTFRQQAIDLKAAARRAKELDNEEFRLWLARELGDATQDQACSGLQIMSLAFAALTAIWPADHLDQAEAKLALAEHTGARLGQREPDFVSMMDAELARRLRWKRTAFAIPGLMLPPAPSTPRGGDRGLGEWPLERFDLVAGLPLRGGVPAFADRELHLWASFARAAPDLDQLVRRARTMFEISDRLLTLAATGPENASELMVAAEGARIAGYLAAAQVMIWPPRGAAGLAAKKAIVALINQRGEADDPTEMQAAIRHVAVEATWLKSLSSDMRERLTFDWCEIV
;
A
#
# COMPACT_ATOMS: atom_id res chain seq x y z
N MET A 1 41.14 -29.81 50.99
CA MET A 1 41.14 -30.64 49.77
C MET A 1 40.40 -29.91 48.67
N THR A 2 41.06 -29.81 47.52
CA THR A 2 40.75 -29.05 46.31
C THR A 2 39.63 -29.67 45.47
N ARG A 3 38.74 -28.82 44.91
CA ARG A 3 38.51 -28.72 43.46
C ARG A 3 37.76 -27.42 43.11
N LYS A 4 38.44 -26.56 42.34
CA LYS A 4 37.88 -25.49 41.49
C LYS A 4 37.42 -26.11 40.16
N THR A 5 36.39 -25.53 39.55
CA THR A 5 36.36 -24.86 38.22
C THR A 5 34.88 -24.68 37.81
N GLU A 6 34.35 -23.45 37.83
CA GLU A 6 34.31 -22.45 36.75
C GLU A 6 32.98 -22.49 35.98
N GLY A 7 32.24 -21.38 36.09
CA GLY A 7 31.04 -21.07 35.33
C GLY A 7 30.85 -19.56 35.40
N GLY A 8 31.68 -18.84 34.65
CA GLY A 8 31.67 -17.39 34.59
C GLY A 8 30.34 -16.85 34.08
N ARG A 9 29.57 -16.21 34.94
CA ARG A 9 28.56 -15.23 34.54
C ARG A 9 29.21 -13.86 34.64
N SER A 10 29.54 -13.28 33.49
CA SER A 10 29.97 -11.90 33.37
C SER A 10 28.86 -10.99 33.91
N LEU A 11 29.11 -10.35 35.05
CA LEU A 11 28.32 -9.25 35.58
C LEU A 11 28.84 -7.96 34.95
N ALA A 12 28.50 -7.71 33.69
CA ALA A 12 28.62 -6.38 33.12
C ALA A 12 27.37 -5.59 33.51
N PRO A 13 27.48 -4.41 34.14
CA PRO A 13 26.34 -3.58 34.48
C PRO A 13 25.72 -3.07 33.17
N HIS A 14 24.45 -3.44 32.92
CA HIS A 14 23.65 -2.82 31.89
C HIS A 14 23.55 -1.33 32.20
N SER A 15 24.28 -0.50 31.45
CA SER A 15 24.05 0.93 31.41
C SER A 15 22.68 1.16 30.78
N SER A 16 21.63 1.17 31.62
CA SER A 16 20.32 1.70 31.29
C SER A 16 20.44 3.21 31.13
N LYS A 17 20.96 3.65 29.99
CA LYS A 17 20.58 4.96 29.48
C LYS A 17 19.14 4.80 28.99
N PRO A 18 18.19 5.64 29.43
CA PRO A 18 16.88 5.67 28.79
C PRO A 18 17.16 6.03 27.33
N ILE A 19 16.85 5.11 26.42
CA ILE A 19 16.52 5.52 25.07
C ILE A 19 15.29 6.39 25.28
N GLU A 20 15.43 7.70 25.03
CA GLU A 20 14.27 8.58 24.89
C GLU A 20 13.37 7.93 23.84
N GLU A 21 12.33 7.25 24.31
CA GLU A 21 11.22 6.85 23.44
C GLU A 21 10.75 8.13 22.77
N PRO A 22 10.77 8.22 21.43
CA PRO A 22 10.32 9.42 20.76
C PRO A 22 8.85 9.61 21.12
N ALA A 23 8.57 10.77 21.72
CA ALA A 23 7.25 11.23 22.10
C ALA A 23 6.19 10.88 21.04
N ASP A 24 5.11 10.24 21.48
CA ASP A 24 3.79 10.26 20.83
C ASP A 24 3.81 10.07 19.29
N GLN A 25 4.25 8.90 18.81
CA GLN A 25 4.13 8.54 17.39
C GLN A 25 2.67 8.25 17.03
N ALA A 26 1.90 9.30 16.76
CA ALA A 26 0.61 9.17 16.11
C ALA A 26 0.76 8.39 14.79
N LEU A 27 -0.09 7.38 14.58
CA LEU A 27 -0.14 6.61 13.33
C LEU A 27 -0.37 7.57 12.15
N ARG A 28 0.55 7.59 11.18
CA ARG A 28 0.50 8.45 10.00
C ARG A 28 0.21 7.63 8.74
N ASP A 29 -0.70 8.13 7.90
CA ASP A 29 -0.96 7.56 6.59
C ASP A 29 0.29 7.70 5.68
N PRO A 30 0.87 6.60 5.16
CA PRO A 30 2.07 6.63 4.32
C PRO A 30 1.84 7.26 2.94
N LEU A 31 0.58 7.43 2.53
CA LEU A 31 0.23 8.15 1.29
C LEU A 31 0.19 9.68 1.49
N ALA A 32 0.23 10.16 2.74
CA ALA A 32 0.21 11.59 3.01
C ALA A 32 1.52 12.23 2.56
N LEU A 33 1.42 13.27 1.75
CA LEU A 33 2.60 13.97 1.24
C LEU A 33 3.49 14.49 2.39
N PRO A 34 4.82 14.54 2.18
CA PRO A 34 5.76 15.03 3.17
C PRO A 34 5.43 16.46 3.60
N SER A 35 5.82 16.82 4.82
CA SER A 35 5.52 18.12 5.43
C SER A 35 6.11 19.33 4.69
N GLY A 36 7.00 19.10 3.72
CA GLY A 36 7.59 20.12 2.85
C GLY A 36 6.87 20.30 1.51
N PHE A 37 5.82 19.53 1.21
CA PHE A 37 4.98 19.74 0.03
C PHE A 37 3.92 20.80 0.38
N ALA A 38 4.35 22.07 0.39
CA ALA A 38 3.77 23.09 1.25
C ALA A 38 2.36 23.57 0.86
N ASN A 39 1.85 23.25 -0.33
CA ASN A 39 0.49 23.59 -0.76
C ASN A 39 0.06 22.72 -1.95
N ASP A 40 -1.22 22.81 -2.34
CA ASP A 40 -1.73 22.24 -3.61
C ASP A 40 -1.15 22.95 -4.86
N ASP A 41 -0.08 23.75 -4.71
CA ASP A 41 0.65 24.48 -5.74
C ASP A 41 2.18 24.34 -5.53
N PRO A 42 2.76 23.16 -5.81
CA PRO A 42 4.18 22.89 -5.65
C PRO A 42 5.02 23.51 -6.77
N SER A 43 6.23 23.92 -6.43
CA SER A 43 7.27 24.30 -7.38
C SER A 43 7.81 23.10 -8.16
N VAL A 44 8.46 23.38 -9.30
CA VAL A 44 9.16 22.36 -10.11
C VAL A 44 10.22 21.63 -9.27
N GLU A 45 10.99 22.36 -8.46
CA GLU A 45 12.02 21.79 -7.60
C GLU A 45 11.44 20.85 -6.54
N GLU A 46 10.31 21.21 -5.92
CA GLU A 46 9.61 20.34 -4.96
C GLU A 46 9.13 19.04 -5.62
N LEU A 47 8.58 19.13 -6.84
CA LEU A 47 8.11 17.98 -7.60
C LEU A 47 9.25 17.06 -8.04
N VAL A 48 10.37 17.63 -8.49
CA VAL A 48 11.59 16.87 -8.84
C VAL A 48 12.14 16.18 -7.61
N THR A 49 12.28 16.92 -6.50
CA THR A 49 12.76 16.38 -5.23
C THR A 49 11.87 15.26 -4.74
N PHE A 50 10.54 15.43 -4.84
CA PHE A 50 9.56 14.42 -4.47
C PHE A 50 9.71 13.15 -5.32
N ARG A 51 9.81 13.29 -6.65
CA ARG A 51 10.01 12.15 -7.57
C ARG A 51 11.30 11.38 -7.29
N GLN A 52 12.35 12.07 -6.86
CA GLN A 52 13.67 11.50 -6.59
C GLN A 52 13.81 10.90 -5.18
N GLN A 53 12.76 10.92 -4.36
CA GLN A 53 12.80 10.34 -3.02
C GLN A 53 13.13 8.85 -3.07
N ALA A 54 14.13 8.46 -2.29
CA ALA A 54 14.51 7.06 -2.10
C ALA A 54 13.51 6.36 -1.17
N ILE A 55 12.37 5.92 -1.72
CA ILE A 55 11.38 5.15 -0.97
C ILE A 55 11.78 3.67 -0.95
N ASP A 56 11.90 3.11 0.25
CA ASP A 56 12.12 1.68 0.46
C ASP A 56 10.80 0.90 0.23
N LEU A 57 10.57 0.50 -1.02
CA LEU A 57 9.39 -0.28 -1.39
C LEU A 57 9.40 -1.71 -0.81
N LYS A 58 10.56 -2.29 -0.49
CA LYS A 58 10.64 -3.60 0.17
C LYS A 58 10.12 -3.52 1.60
N ALA A 59 10.49 -2.47 2.33
CA ALA A 59 9.92 -2.20 3.65
C ALA A 59 8.42 -1.90 3.56
N ALA A 60 7.98 -1.09 2.60
CA ALA A 60 6.56 -0.80 2.40
C ALA A 60 5.74 -2.07 2.11
N ALA A 61 6.20 -2.92 1.19
CA ALA A 61 5.56 -4.19 0.86
C ALA A 61 5.48 -5.14 2.07
N ARG A 62 6.56 -5.26 2.85
CA ARG A 62 6.57 -6.06 4.09
C ARG A 62 5.58 -5.53 5.10
N ARG A 63 5.53 -4.21 5.31
CA ARG A 63 4.55 -3.58 6.22
C ARG A 63 3.13 -3.80 5.77
N ALA A 64 2.84 -3.67 4.48
CA ALA A 64 1.53 -4.00 3.93
C ALA A 64 1.11 -5.43 4.30
N LYS A 65 2.01 -6.41 4.10
CA LYS A 65 1.73 -7.82 4.40
C LYS A 65 1.63 -8.12 5.89
N GLU A 66 2.51 -7.54 6.71
CA GLU A 66 2.48 -7.68 8.16
C GLU A 66 1.14 -7.20 8.73
N LEU A 67 0.68 -6.01 8.31
CA LEU A 67 -0.58 -5.42 8.75
C LEU A 67 -1.81 -6.19 8.24
N ASP A 68 -1.78 -6.70 7.00
CA ASP A 68 -2.83 -7.56 6.44
C ASP A 68 -2.98 -8.86 7.26
N ASN A 69 -1.87 -9.53 7.56
CA ASN A 69 -1.86 -10.72 8.38
C ASN A 69 -2.38 -10.44 9.80
N GLU A 70 -1.99 -9.31 10.38
CA GLU A 70 -2.37 -8.96 11.74
C GLU A 70 -3.83 -8.51 11.84
N GLU A 71 -4.37 -7.83 10.83
CA GLU A 71 -5.81 -7.57 10.72
C GLU A 71 -6.60 -8.87 10.70
N PHE A 72 -6.18 -9.84 9.89
CA PHE A 72 -6.85 -11.14 9.83
C PHE A 72 -6.83 -11.87 11.18
N ARG A 73 -5.69 -11.83 11.89
CA ARG A 73 -5.58 -12.42 13.23
C ARG A 73 -6.48 -11.71 14.23
N LEU A 74 -6.49 -10.38 14.22
CA LEU A 74 -7.36 -9.60 15.10
C LEU A 74 -8.83 -9.90 14.84
N TRP A 75 -9.21 -10.05 13.57
CA TRP A 75 -10.57 -10.41 13.18
C TRP A 75 -10.96 -11.81 13.65
N LEU A 76 -10.05 -12.80 13.60
CA LEU A 76 -10.30 -14.16 14.09
C LEU A 76 -10.44 -14.22 15.63
N ALA A 77 -9.71 -13.37 16.34
CA ALA A 77 -9.76 -13.29 17.80
C ALA A 77 -10.95 -12.44 18.32
N ARG A 78 -11.82 -11.97 17.44
CA ARG A 78 -12.90 -11.05 17.77
C ARG A 78 -14.02 -11.71 18.56
N GLU A 79 -14.39 -11.06 19.67
CA GLU A 79 -15.65 -11.34 20.36
C GLU A 79 -16.82 -10.71 19.60
N LEU A 80 -17.93 -11.44 19.50
CA LEU A 80 -19.09 -11.00 18.74
C LEU A 80 -19.63 -9.67 19.30
N GLY A 81 -19.68 -8.63 18.46
CA GLY A 81 -20.27 -7.33 18.80
C GLY A 81 -19.30 -6.26 19.29
N ASP A 82 -17.98 -6.51 19.28
CA ASP A 82 -17.00 -5.46 19.61
C ASP A 82 -16.75 -4.49 18.44
N ALA A 83 -17.48 -3.37 18.46
CA ALA A 83 -17.33 -2.29 17.48
C ALA A 83 -15.94 -1.61 17.51
N THR A 84 -15.23 -1.64 18.65
CA THR A 84 -13.88 -1.09 18.75
C THR A 84 -12.90 -1.96 18.00
N GLN A 85 -13.04 -3.28 18.13
CA GLN A 85 -12.22 -4.24 17.39
C GLN A 85 -12.48 -4.20 15.89
N ASP A 86 -13.73 -3.99 15.45
CA ASP A 86 -14.05 -3.77 14.03
C ASP A 86 -13.40 -2.49 13.47
N GLN A 87 -13.38 -1.41 14.26
CA GLN A 87 -12.67 -0.19 13.90
C GLN A 87 -11.15 -0.39 13.87
N ALA A 88 -10.59 -1.14 14.80
CA ALA A 88 -9.16 -1.47 14.81
C ALA A 88 -8.76 -2.33 13.61
N CYS A 89 -9.56 -3.36 13.26
CA CYS A 89 -9.38 -4.13 12.02
C CYS A 89 -9.39 -3.22 10.80
N SER A 90 -10.37 -2.31 10.70
CA SER A 90 -10.39 -1.31 9.62
C SER A 90 -9.14 -0.42 9.61
N GLY A 91 -8.63 0.00 10.77
CA GLY A 91 -7.42 0.81 10.86
C GLY A 91 -6.18 0.10 10.31
N LEU A 92 -6.00 -1.17 10.69
CA LEU A 92 -4.94 -2.04 10.16
C LEU A 92 -5.08 -2.24 8.65
N GLN A 93 -6.30 -2.49 8.16
CA GLN A 93 -6.57 -2.68 6.74
C GLN A 93 -6.34 -1.38 5.94
N ILE A 94 -6.77 -0.21 6.44
CA ILE A 94 -6.51 1.10 5.80
C ILE A 94 -5.00 1.30 5.65
N MET A 95 -4.22 1.07 6.71
CA MET A 95 -2.78 1.24 6.70
C MET A 95 -2.08 0.23 5.77
N SER A 96 -2.52 -1.04 5.80
CA SER A 96 -2.04 -2.08 4.88
C SER A 96 -2.27 -1.70 3.42
N LEU A 97 -3.50 -1.27 3.08
CA LEU A 97 -3.85 -0.82 1.74
C LEU A 97 -3.09 0.44 1.33
N ALA A 98 -2.79 1.34 2.28
CA ALA A 98 -2.00 2.54 2.01
C ALA A 98 -0.55 2.18 1.63
N PHE A 99 0.09 1.25 2.33
CA PHE A 99 1.41 0.74 1.93
C PHE A 99 1.38 -0.05 0.62
N ALA A 100 0.31 -0.83 0.37
CA ALA A 100 0.14 -1.54 -0.89
C ALA A 100 -0.03 -0.56 -2.07
N ALA A 101 -0.83 0.49 -1.89
CA ALA A 101 -1.03 1.55 -2.86
C ALA A 101 0.27 2.31 -3.14
N LEU A 102 1.03 2.66 -2.10
CA LEU A 102 2.35 3.29 -2.24
C LEU A 102 3.28 2.40 -3.09
N THR A 103 3.32 1.10 -2.78
CA THR A 103 4.14 0.13 -3.52
C THR A 103 3.70 0.00 -4.98
N ALA A 104 2.40 -0.03 -5.25
CA ALA A 104 1.88 -0.14 -6.61
C ALA A 104 2.09 1.13 -7.45
N ILE A 105 1.83 2.31 -6.87
CA ILE A 105 1.86 3.61 -7.55
C ILE A 105 3.30 4.08 -7.78
N TRP A 106 4.20 3.90 -6.80
CA TRP A 106 5.57 4.40 -6.94
C TRP A 106 6.30 3.70 -8.10
N PRO A 107 7.05 4.42 -8.95
CA PRO A 107 7.81 3.81 -10.04
C PRO A 107 8.82 2.77 -9.53
N ALA A 108 9.04 1.72 -10.33
CA ALA A 108 10.10 0.75 -10.08
C ALA A 108 11.29 1.11 -10.96
N ASP A 109 12.14 2.05 -10.52
CA ASP A 109 13.33 2.46 -11.25
C ASP A 109 14.50 1.48 -11.07
N HIS A 110 14.44 0.66 -10.01
CA HIS A 110 15.50 -0.26 -9.59
C HIS A 110 14.96 -1.67 -9.36
N LEU A 111 15.87 -2.65 -9.40
CA LEU A 111 15.54 -4.07 -9.17
C LEU A 111 14.83 -4.30 -7.82
N ASP A 112 15.30 -3.67 -6.74
CA ASP A 112 14.70 -3.84 -5.42
C ASP A 112 13.23 -3.40 -5.37
N GLN A 113 12.89 -2.34 -6.10
CA GLN A 113 11.54 -1.81 -6.20
C GLN A 113 10.65 -2.74 -7.04
N ALA A 114 11.19 -3.28 -8.13
CA ALA A 114 10.49 -4.24 -8.98
C ALA A 114 10.19 -5.55 -8.23
N GLU A 115 11.16 -6.07 -7.46
CA GLU A 115 11.00 -7.25 -6.61
C GLU A 115 9.94 -7.05 -5.53
N ALA A 116 9.90 -5.86 -4.91
CA ALA A 116 8.89 -5.54 -3.91
C ALA A 116 7.46 -5.60 -4.49
N LYS A 117 7.25 -5.05 -5.69
CA LYS A 117 5.94 -5.09 -6.37
C LYS A 117 5.52 -6.53 -6.68
N LEU A 118 6.42 -7.33 -7.25
CA LEU A 118 6.14 -8.73 -7.58
C LEU A 118 5.80 -9.57 -6.35
N ALA A 119 6.64 -9.49 -5.31
CA ALA A 119 6.42 -10.28 -4.11
C ALA A 119 5.11 -9.88 -3.41
N LEU A 120 4.77 -8.58 -3.39
CA LEU A 120 3.47 -8.15 -2.87
C LEU A 120 2.31 -8.66 -3.74
N ALA A 121 2.47 -8.70 -5.06
CA ALA A 121 1.48 -9.26 -5.97
C ALA A 121 1.24 -10.77 -5.75
N GLU A 122 2.28 -11.53 -5.38
CA GLU A 122 2.18 -12.97 -5.13
C GLU A 122 1.55 -13.26 -3.75
N HIS A 123 1.88 -12.47 -2.74
CA HIS A 123 1.48 -12.73 -1.34
C HIS A 123 0.21 -12.02 -0.86
N THR A 124 -0.39 -11.18 -1.71
CA THR A 124 -1.73 -10.62 -1.47
C THR A 124 -2.77 -11.44 -2.24
N GLY A 125 -3.97 -11.62 -1.70
CA GLY A 125 -5.07 -12.31 -2.39
C GLY A 125 -6.22 -11.35 -2.65
N ALA A 126 -7.00 -11.55 -3.71
CA ALA A 126 -8.28 -10.84 -3.83
C ALA A 126 -9.18 -11.31 -2.67
N ARG A 127 -9.62 -10.41 -1.79
CA ARG A 127 -10.54 -10.76 -0.71
C ARG A 127 -11.86 -11.22 -1.32
N LEU A 128 -12.07 -12.53 -1.32
CA LEU A 128 -13.29 -13.16 -1.82
C LEU A 128 -14.40 -12.96 -0.78
N GLY A 129 -15.59 -12.57 -1.22
CA GLY A 129 -16.77 -12.53 -0.36
C GLY A 129 -17.04 -13.90 0.29
N GLN A 130 -17.85 -13.91 1.35
CA GLN A 130 -18.38 -15.16 1.90
C GLN A 130 -19.01 -15.96 0.77
N ARG A 131 -18.42 -17.13 0.47
CA ARG A 131 -18.95 -18.05 -0.54
C ARG A 131 -20.01 -18.92 0.11
N GLU A 132 -21.13 -19.07 -0.59
CA GLU A 132 -22.12 -20.09 -0.25
C GLU A 132 -21.51 -21.50 -0.42
N PRO A 133 -21.93 -22.48 0.39
CA PRO A 133 -21.32 -23.81 0.45
C PRO A 133 -21.37 -24.61 -0.87
N ASP A 134 -22.21 -24.22 -1.84
CA ASP A 134 -22.40 -24.94 -3.10
C ASP A 134 -21.68 -24.28 -4.30
N PHE A 135 -20.76 -23.34 -4.06
CA PHE A 135 -20.09 -22.59 -5.14
C PHE A 135 -19.11 -23.45 -5.97
N VAL A 136 -19.46 -23.72 -7.22
CA VAL A 136 -18.57 -24.33 -8.22
C VAL A 136 -17.63 -23.26 -8.77
N SER A 137 -16.32 -23.52 -8.70
CA SER A 137 -15.23 -22.61 -9.09
C SER A 137 -15.10 -22.42 -10.61
N MET A 138 -16.11 -21.82 -11.26
CA MET A 138 -15.86 -21.06 -12.49
C MET A 138 -15.47 -19.63 -12.08
N MET A 139 -14.39 -19.12 -12.66
CA MET A 139 -13.92 -17.76 -12.37
C MET A 139 -14.99 -16.75 -12.84
N ASP A 140 -15.76 -16.23 -11.89
CA ASP A 140 -16.74 -15.18 -12.14
C ASP A 140 -16.08 -13.97 -12.85
N ALA A 141 -16.83 -13.30 -13.74
CA ALA A 141 -16.34 -12.18 -14.53
C ALA A 141 -15.84 -11.03 -13.64
N GLU A 142 -16.49 -10.81 -12.49
CA GLU A 142 -16.06 -9.84 -11.50
C GLU A 142 -14.70 -10.21 -10.89
N LEU A 143 -14.52 -11.47 -10.49
CA LEU A 143 -13.25 -11.96 -9.95
C LEU A 143 -12.13 -11.86 -11.00
N ALA A 144 -12.41 -12.21 -12.25
CA ALA A 144 -11.47 -12.09 -13.35
C ALA A 144 -11.01 -10.64 -13.53
N ARG A 145 -11.95 -9.67 -13.48
CA ARG A 145 -11.63 -8.24 -13.59
C ARG A 145 -10.75 -7.76 -12.43
N ARG A 146 -11.10 -8.12 -11.19
CA ARG A 146 -10.31 -7.77 -10.01
C ARG A 146 -8.88 -8.31 -10.09
N LEU A 147 -8.71 -9.55 -10.57
CA LEU A 147 -7.39 -10.16 -10.78
C LEU A 147 -6.60 -9.45 -11.88
N ARG A 148 -7.24 -8.98 -12.96
CA ARG A 148 -6.57 -8.17 -13.99
C ARG A 148 -6.06 -6.86 -13.40
N TRP A 149 -6.90 -6.10 -12.69
CA TRP A 149 -6.47 -4.86 -12.06
C TRP A 149 -5.31 -5.07 -11.09
N LYS A 150 -5.36 -6.10 -10.26
CA LYS A 150 -4.25 -6.42 -9.36
C LYS A 150 -2.96 -6.72 -10.14
N ARG A 151 -3.02 -7.60 -11.13
CA ARG A 151 -1.84 -7.97 -11.94
C ARG A 151 -1.24 -6.75 -12.65
N THR A 152 -2.09 -5.88 -13.20
CA THR A 152 -1.64 -4.64 -13.82
C THR A 152 -1.06 -3.67 -12.79
N ALA A 153 -1.67 -3.51 -11.61
CA ALA A 153 -1.20 -2.59 -10.56
C ALA A 153 0.23 -2.87 -10.08
N PHE A 154 0.63 -4.14 -10.09
CA PHE A 154 1.98 -4.58 -9.69
C PHE A 154 2.83 -5.03 -10.88
N ALA A 155 2.41 -4.74 -12.11
CA ALA A 155 3.22 -5.04 -13.28
C ALA A 155 4.52 -4.24 -13.22
N ILE A 156 5.59 -4.87 -13.70
CA ILE A 156 6.90 -4.24 -13.86
C ILE A 156 7.32 -4.38 -15.33
N PRO A 157 8.06 -3.41 -15.89
CA PRO A 157 8.59 -3.54 -17.24
C PRO A 157 9.47 -4.80 -17.34
N GLY A 158 9.14 -5.69 -18.30
CA GLY A 158 9.75 -7.02 -18.40
C GLY A 158 11.27 -7.05 -18.63
N LEU A 159 11.89 -5.93 -18.97
CA LEU A 159 13.33 -5.78 -19.18
C LEU A 159 14.13 -5.53 -17.89
N MET A 160 13.48 -5.36 -16.73
CA MET A 160 14.16 -4.98 -15.48
C MET A 160 14.71 -6.15 -14.65
N LEU A 161 14.26 -7.38 -14.90
CA LEU A 161 14.66 -8.51 -14.03
C LEU A 161 15.86 -9.27 -14.61
N PRO A 162 16.93 -9.51 -13.82
CA PRO A 162 17.94 -10.51 -14.15
C PRO A 162 17.30 -11.91 -14.29
N PRO A 163 18.00 -13.00 -14.67
CA PRO A 163 17.43 -14.35 -14.66
C PRO A 163 17.10 -14.83 -13.23
N ALA A 164 16.06 -15.66 -13.08
CA ALA A 164 15.60 -16.18 -11.78
C ALA A 164 16.71 -16.94 -11.04
N PRO A 165 16.60 -17.17 -9.71
CA PRO A 165 17.57 -17.98 -8.99
C PRO A 165 17.80 -19.31 -9.71
N SER A 166 19.07 -19.67 -9.89
CA SER A 166 19.43 -20.89 -10.61
C SER A 166 18.83 -22.11 -9.94
N THR A 167 18.26 -23.01 -10.74
CA THR A 167 17.73 -24.28 -10.25
C THR A 167 18.87 -25.11 -9.64
N PRO A 168 18.62 -25.81 -8.51
CA PRO A 168 19.62 -26.70 -7.92
C PRO A 168 20.04 -27.79 -8.91
N ARG A 169 21.33 -28.08 -8.95
CA ARG A 169 21.93 -29.16 -9.74
C ARG A 169 22.20 -30.38 -8.86
N GLY A 170 22.49 -31.52 -9.50
CA GLY A 170 22.63 -32.81 -8.80
C GLY A 170 23.73 -32.88 -7.72
N GLY A 171 24.68 -31.94 -7.70
CA GLY A 171 25.71 -31.85 -6.66
C GLY A 171 25.43 -30.84 -5.54
N ASP A 172 24.35 -30.06 -5.67
CA ASP A 172 24.07 -28.95 -4.78
C ASP A 172 23.44 -29.43 -3.46
N ARG A 173 23.79 -28.77 -2.36
CA ARG A 173 23.34 -29.07 -0.99
C ARG A 173 22.60 -27.86 -0.42
N GLY A 174 21.91 -28.04 0.71
CA GLY A 174 21.17 -26.94 1.35
C GLY A 174 19.86 -26.61 0.65
N LEU A 175 19.21 -27.60 0.02
CA LEU A 175 17.97 -27.42 -0.75
C LEU A 175 16.81 -26.82 0.07
N GLY A 176 16.83 -26.97 1.41
CA GLY A 176 15.81 -26.38 2.30
C GLY A 176 15.91 -24.87 2.46
N GLU A 177 17.06 -24.26 2.16
CA GLU A 177 17.29 -22.81 2.20
C GLU A 177 17.45 -22.25 0.78
N TRP A 178 17.18 -23.05 -0.26
CA TRP A 178 17.35 -22.62 -1.64
C TRP A 178 16.33 -21.52 -1.97
N PRO A 179 16.75 -20.40 -2.56
CA PRO A 179 15.84 -19.31 -2.88
C PRO A 179 14.80 -19.79 -3.90
N LEU A 180 13.53 -19.79 -3.48
CA LEU A 180 12.39 -20.05 -4.36
C LEU A 180 12.05 -18.82 -5.21
N GLU A 181 12.33 -17.64 -4.67
CA GLU A 181 12.09 -16.32 -5.24
C GLU A 181 13.32 -15.43 -5.01
N ARG A 182 13.42 -14.29 -5.70
CA ARG A 182 14.52 -13.33 -5.49
C ARG A 182 14.40 -12.59 -4.16
N PHE A 183 13.15 -12.31 -3.79
CA PHE A 183 12.80 -11.57 -2.61
C PHE A 183 11.64 -12.27 -1.94
N ASP A 184 11.93 -12.99 -0.85
CA ASP A 184 10.91 -13.57 -0.01
C ASP A 184 10.30 -12.45 0.86
N LEU A 185 9.03 -12.12 0.58
CA LEU A 185 8.29 -11.09 1.31
C LEU A 185 8.08 -11.47 2.78
N VAL A 186 7.95 -12.76 3.06
CA VAL A 186 7.63 -13.30 4.37
C VAL A 186 8.87 -13.74 5.15
N ALA A 187 10.05 -13.78 4.51
CA ALA A 187 11.32 -14.03 5.18
C ALA A 187 11.55 -13.06 6.35
N GLY A 188 11.76 -13.62 7.53
CA GLY A 188 12.00 -12.86 8.76
C GLY A 188 10.75 -12.20 9.35
N LEU A 189 9.58 -12.30 8.70
CA LEU A 189 8.33 -12.00 9.40
C LEU A 189 8.16 -13.05 10.51
N PRO A 190 7.85 -12.63 11.75
CA PRO A 190 7.66 -13.58 12.83
C PRO A 190 6.56 -14.58 12.45
N LEU A 191 6.84 -15.87 12.61
CA LEU A 191 5.84 -16.93 12.48
C LEU A 191 4.82 -16.75 13.62
N ARG A 192 3.76 -15.98 13.37
CA ARG A 192 2.79 -15.62 14.41
C ARG A 192 1.64 -16.62 14.46
N GLY A 193 1.74 -17.57 15.39
CA GLY A 193 0.59 -18.29 15.96
C GLY A 193 0.20 -17.67 17.32
N GLY A 194 -1.07 -17.82 17.74
CA GLY A 194 -1.56 -17.33 19.05
C GLY A 194 -2.27 -15.98 19.01
N VAL A 195 -2.43 -15.34 20.18
CA VAL A 195 -3.19 -14.08 20.38
C VAL A 195 -2.63 -12.93 19.50
N PRO A 196 -3.47 -12.08 18.88
CA PRO A 196 -3.00 -10.95 18.07
C PRO A 196 -2.04 -10.06 18.87
N ALA A 197 -0.97 -9.60 18.24
CA ALA A 197 0.05 -8.79 18.91
C ALA A 197 -0.50 -7.45 19.42
N PHE A 198 -1.55 -6.93 18.77
CA PHE A 198 -2.19 -5.66 19.11
C PHE A 198 -3.47 -5.81 19.95
N ALA A 199 -3.82 -7.03 20.37
CA ALA A 199 -5.14 -7.37 20.93
C ALA A 199 -5.55 -6.56 22.16
N ASP A 200 -4.62 -6.04 22.98
CA ASP A 200 -4.99 -5.38 24.25
C ASP A 200 -4.46 -3.94 24.42
N ARG A 201 -3.30 -3.60 23.86
CA ARG A 201 -2.63 -2.29 24.16
C ARG A 201 -2.80 -1.22 23.09
N GLU A 202 -3.04 -1.61 21.84
CA GLU A 202 -3.04 -0.67 20.70
C GLU A 202 -4.39 -0.60 19.97
N LEU A 203 -5.40 -1.39 20.39
CA LEU A 203 -6.75 -1.38 19.79
C LEU A 203 -7.32 0.03 19.65
N HIS A 204 -7.24 0.83 20.71
CA HIS A 204 -7.74 2.20 20.70
C HIS A 204 -6.98 3.11 19.74
N LEU A 205 -5.67 2.90 19.54
CA LEU A 205 -4.86 3.65 18.58
C LEU A 205 -5.33 3.34 17.15
N TRP A 206 -5.46 2.08 16.78
CA TRP A 206 -5.94 1.67 15.46
C TRP A 206 -7.40 2.07 15.19
N ALA A 207 -8.27 1.95 16.20
CA ALA A 207 -9.65 2.45 16.10
C ALA A 207 -9.72 3.98 16.00
N SER A 208 -8.81 4.70 16.67
CA SER A 208 -8.72 6.15 16.55
C SER A 208 -8.22 6.56 15.16
N PHE A 209 -7.22 5.86 14.61
CA PHE A 209 -6.72 6.06 13.26
C PHE A 209 -7.83 5.86 12.22
N ALA A 210 -8.58 4.75 12.27
CA ALA A 210 -9.72 4.52 11.38
C ALA A 210 -10.80 5.61 11.47
N ARG A 211 -10.91 6.28 12.63
CA ARG A 211 -11.81 7.41 12.86
C ARG A 211 -11.21 8.77 12.48
N ALA A 212 -9.91 8.88 12.27
CA ALA A 212 -9.24 10.11 11.86
C ALA A 212 -9.18 10.21 10.32
N ALA A 213 -10.34 10.09 9.66
CA ALA A 213 -10.40 10.18 8.20
C ALA A 213 -9.92 11.57 7.72
N PRO A 214 -9.08 11.62 6.66
CA PRO A 214 -8.64 12.88 6.07
C PRO A 214 -9.81 13.61 5.38
N ASP A 215 -9.61 14.89 5.08
CA ASP A 215 -10.55 15.67 4.26
C ASP A 215 -10.54 15.12 2.81
N LEU A 216 -11.55 14.30 2.49
CA LEU A 216 -11.66 13.68 1.18
C LEU A 216 -11.89 14.70 0.06
N ASP A 217 -12.57 15.82 0.34
CA ASP A 217 -12.81 16.85 -0.66
C ASP A 217 -11.52 17.60 -0.99
N GLN A 218 -10.69 17.87 0.03
CA GLN A 218 -9.35 18.42 -0.18
C GLN A 218 -8.48 17.45 -0.99
N LEU A 219 -8.50 16.16 -0.68
CA LEU A 219 -7.74 15.17 -1.44
C LEU A 219 -8.21 15.04 -2.90
N VAL A 220 -9.51 15.17 -3.17
CA VAL A 220 -10.03 15.24 -4.54
C VAL A 220 -9.51 16.47 -5.28
N ARG A 221 -9.53 17.65 -4.63
CA ARG A 221 -8.96 18.88 -5.22
C ARG A 221 -7.49 18.69 -5.53
N ARG A 222 -6.72 18.17 -4.58
CA ARG A 222 -5.30 17.86 -4.75
C ARG A 222 -5.05 16.92 -5.93
N ALA A 223 -5.78 15.80 -6.02
CA ALA A 223 -5.61 14.86 -7.10
C ALA A 223 -5.82 15.53 -8.47
N ARG A 224 -6.87 16.36 -8.61
CA ARG A 224 -7.12 17.13 -9.83
C ARG A 224 -6.00 18.11 -10.14
N THR A 225 -5.63 18.94 -9.17
CA THR A 225 -4.59 19.95 -9.35
C THR A 225 -3.24 19.32 -9.73
N MET A 226 -2.87 18.20 -9.10
CA MET A 226 -1.65 17.49 -9.45
C MET A 226 -1.67 16.90 -10.87
N PHE A 227 -2.80 16.37 -11.32
CA PHE A 227 -2.93 15.91 -12.72
C PHE A 227 -2.89 17.07 -13.72
N GLU A 228 -3.56 18.19 -13.42
CA GLU A 228 -3.50 19.41 -14.24
C GLU A 228 -2.08 19.97 -14.35
N ILE A 229 -1.34 19.99 -13.23
CA ILE A 229 0.07 20.40 -13.20
C ILE A 229 0.92 19.43 -14.04
N SER A 230 0.75 18.12 -13.88
CA SER A 230 1.44 17.12 -14.69
C SER A 230 1.24 17.36 -16.19
N ASP A 231 0.00 17.50 -16.64
CA ASP A 231 -0.33 17.69 -18.06
C ASP A 231 0.26 19.00 -18.60
N ARG A 232 0.23 20.07 -17.79
CA ARG A 232 0.82 21.36 -18.15
C ARG A 232 2.34 21.27 -18.28
N LEU A 233 3.01 20.60 -17.34
CA LEU A 233 4.46 20.42 -17.37
C LEU A 233 4.90 19.56 -18.57
N LEU A 234 4.16 18.50 -18.90
CA LEU A 234 4.40 17.70 -20.11
C LEU A 234 4.24 18.53 -21.38
N THR A 235 3.18 19.33 -21.47
CA THR A 235 2.93 20.24 -22.60
C THR A 235 4.08 21.24 -22.75
N LEU A 236 4.55 21.84 -21.65
CA LEU A 236 5.67 22.77 -21.67
C LEU A 236 6.98 22.07 -22.06
N ALA A 237 7.26 20.89 -21.53
CA ALA A 237 8.45 20.11 -21.89
C ALA A 237 8.48 19.76 -23.39
N ALA A 238 7.31 19.44 -23.98
CA ALA A 238 7.19 19.14 -25.40
C ALA A 238 7.52 20.33 -26.32
N THR A 239 7.47 21.57 -25.82
CA THR A 239 7.91 22.76 -26.58
C THR A 239 9.42 22.89 -26.72
N GLY A 240 10.20 22.04 -26.05
CA GLY A 240 11.66 22.00 -26.10
C GLY A 240 12.40 23.13 -25.36
N PRO A 241 11.98 23.60 -24.18
CA PRO A 241 12.76 24.55 -23.40
C PRO A 241 14.07 23.92 -22.91
N GLU A 242 15.04 24.75 -22.50
CA GLU A 242 16.35 24.27 -22.00
C GLU A 242 16.22 23.31 -20.81
N ASN A 243 15.20 23.47 -19.96
CA ASN A 243 14.93 22.63 -18.80
C ASN A 243 13.88 21.52 -19.07
N ALA A 244 13.62 21.12 -20.32
CA ALA A 244 12.59 20.13 -20.65
C ALA A 244 12.69 18.83 -19.85
N SER A 245 13.91 18.31 -19.62
CA SER A 245 14.12 17.09 -18.83
C SER A 245 13.67 17.25 -17.37
N GLU A 246 13.88 18.44 -16.78
CA GLU A 246 13.46 18.73 -15.41
C GLU A 246 11.93 18.80 -15.32
N LEU A 247 11.29 19.45 -16.30
CA LEU A 247 9.83 19.52 -16.41
C LEU A 247 9.19 18.13 -16.56
N MET A 248 9.82 17.20 -17.28
CA MET A 248 9.34 15.82 -17.39
C MET A 248 9.40 15.08 -16.04
N VAL A 249 10.49 15.24 -15.28
CA VAL A 249 10.63 14.64 -13.94
C VAL A 249 9.63 15.25 -12.97
N ALA A 250 9.45 16.57 -13.01
CA ALA A 250 8.45 17.27 -12.21
C ALA A 250 7.02 16.82 -12.55
N ALA A 251 6.70 16.62 -13.84
CA ALA A 251 5.41 16.11 -14.26
C ALA A 251 5.14 14.71 -13.70
N GLU A 252 6.14 13.82 -13.73
CA GLU A 252 6.01 12.50 -13.13
C GLU A 252 5.80 12.57 -11.60
N GLY A 253 6.53 13.46 -10.91
CA GLY A 253 6.33 13.73 -9.48
C GLY A 253 4.90 14.21 -9.17
N ALA A 254 4.36 15.12 -9.97
CA ALA A 254 2.98 15.61 -9.83
C ALA A 254 1.98 14.47 -10.05
N ARG A 255 2.16 13.68 -11.11
CA ARG A 255 1.30 12.52 -11.39
C ARG A 255 1.30 11.52 -10.24
N ILE A 256 2.47 11.15 -9.69
CA ILE A 256 2.57 10.27 -8.52
C ILE A 256 1.78 10.86 -7.34
N ALA A 257 1.98 12.14 -7.02
CA ALA A 257 1.26 12.80 -5.93
C ALA A 257 -0.27 12.77 -6.14
N GLY A 258 -0.73 12.96 -7.39
CA GLY A 258 -2.14 12.87 -7.77
C GLY A 258 -2.72 11.47 -7.54
N TYR A 259 -2.01 10.42 -7.94
CA TYR A 259 -2.42 9.03 -7.70
C TYR A 259 -2.39 8.65 -6.22
N LEU A 260 -1.41 9.11 -5.43
CA LEU A 260 -1.39 8.88 -3.98
C LEU A 260 -2.60 9.52 -3.29
N ALA A 261 -2.95 10.76 -3.65
CA ALA A 261 -4.15 11.42 -3.14
C ALA A 261 -5.45 10.70 -3.55
N ALA A 262 -5.53 10.24 -4.81
CA ALA A 262 -6.65 9.43 -5.28
C ALA A 262 -6.78 8.10 -4.50
N ALA A 263 -5.65 7.44 -4.22
CA ALA A 263 -5.63 6.20 -3.44
C ALA A 263 -6.13 6.43 -2.01
N GLN A 264 -5.72 7.52 -1.36
CA GLN A 264 -6.25 7.89 -0.04
C GLN A 264 -7.77 8.01 -0.07
N VAL A 265 -8.32 8.76 -1.03
CA VAL A 265 -9.78 8.89 -1.16
C VAL A 265 -10.46 7.54 -1.36
N MET A 266 -9.87 6.64 -2.14
CA MET A 266 -10.46 5.32 -2.41
C MET A 266 -10.34 4.34 -1.23
N ILE A 267 -9.30 4.44 -0.41
CA ILE A 267 -9.09 3.56 0.76
C ILE A 267 -9.98 3.96 1.93
N TRP A 268 -10.04 5.26 2.27
CA TRP A 268 -10.74 5.71 3.48
C TRP A 268 -12.27 5.53 3.39
N PRO A 269 -12.97 5.06 4.44
CA PRO A 269 -14.43 4.92 4.44
C PRO A 269 -15.16 6.23 4.09
N PRO A 270 -16.22 6.19 3.24
CA PRO A 270 -17.00 7.38 2.96
C PRO A 270 -17.85 7.76 4.19
N ARG A 271 -17.76 9.02 4.61
CA ARG A 271 -18.64 9.57 5.67
C ARG A 271 -19.78 10.33 5.04
N GLY A 272 -20.96 9.72 5.03
CA GLY A 272 -22.18 10.31 4.47
C GLY A 272 -22.12 10.52 2.95
N ALA A 273 -23.01 11.38 2.44
CA ALA A 273 -23.15 11.62 1.01
C ALA A 273 -21.92 12.32 0.39
N ALA A 274 -21.29 13.24 1.12
CA ALA A 274 -20.10 13.96 0.65
C ALA A 274 -18.93 13.01 0.40
N GLY A 275 -18.63 12.11 1.34
CA GLY A 275 -17.55 11.13 1.15
C GLY A 275 -17.79 10.18 -0.03
N LEU A 276 -19.05 9.80 -0.29
CA LEU A 276 -19.38 8.99 -1.48
C LEU A 276 -19.23 9.81 -2.77
N ALA A 277 -19.61 11.09 -2.75
CA ALA A 277 -19.41 11.99 -3.89
C ALA A 277 -17.92 12.18 -4.20
N ALA A 278 -17.06 12.32 -3.18
CA ALA A 278 -15.62 12.41 -3.33
C ALA A 278 -15.04 11.17 -4.03
N LYS A 279 -15.43 9.95 -3.62
CA LYS A 279 -15.01 8.71 -4.29
C LYS A 279 -15.49 8.65 -5.75
N LYS A 280 -16.74 9.01 -6.02
CA LYS A 280 -17.26 9.09 -7.40
C LYS A 280 -16.51 10.10 -8.26
N ALA A 281 -16.07 11.22 -7.67
CA ALA A 281 -15.26 12.21 -8.35
C ALA A 281 -13.89 11.66 -8.73
N ILE A 282 -13.25 10.83 -7.88
CA ILE A 282 -12.02 10.12 -8.22
C ILE A 282 -12.26 9.09 -9.33
N VAL A 283 -13.34 8.31 -9.28
CA VAL A 283 -13.67 7.36 -10.35
C VAL A 283 -13.75 8.06 -11.70
N ALA A 284 -14.49 9.17 -11.77
CA ALA A 284 -14.60 9.97 -12.99
C ALA A 284 -13.23 10.49 -13.46
N LEU A 285 -12.41 10.99 -12.53
CA LEU A 285 -11.08 11.50 -12.81
C LEU A 285 -10.16 10.41 -13.39
N ILE A 286 -10.11 9.23 -12.77
CA ILE A 286 -9.27 8.12 -13.22
C ILE A 286 -9.77 7.51 -14.54
N ASN A 287 -11.09 7.44 -14.77
CA ASN A 287 -11.62 7.04 -16.07
C ASN A 287 -11.18 8.02 -17.18
N GLN A 288 -11.19 9.33 -16.91
CA GLN A 288 -10.66 10.34 -17.83
C GLN A 288 -9.14 10.16 -18.07
N ARG A 289 -8.35 9.83 -17.03
CA ARG A 289 -6.92 9.55 -17.20
C ARG A 289 -6.63 8.35 -18.11
N GLY A 290 -7.56 7.39 -18.19
CA GLY A 290 -7.49 6.27 -19.14
C GLY A 290 -7.38 6.71 -20.60
N GLU A 291 -7.88 7.89 -20.94
CA GLU A 291 -7.80 8.47 -22.28
C GLU A 291 -6.51 9.28 -22.52
N ALA A 292 -5.77 9.61 -21.45
CA ALA A 292 -4.64 10.55 -21.45
C ALA A 292 -3.25 9.89 -21.47
N ASP A 293 -3.16 8.60 -21.81
CA ASP A 293 -1.91 7.79 -21.85
C ASP A 293 -1.16 7.74 -20.50
N ASP A 294 -1.89 7.86 -19.39
CA ASP A 294 -1.33 7.68 -18.05
C ASP A 294 -0.94 6.21 -17.80
N PRO A 295 0.10 5.93 -16.98
CA PRO A 295 0.56 4.57 -16.71
C PRO A 295 -0.57 3.67 -16.22
N THR A 296 -0.80 2.58 -16.95
CA THR A 296 -1.90 1.65 -16.68
C THR A 296 -1.78 1.02 -15.29
N GLU A 297 -0.56 0.88 -14.76
CA GLU A 297 -0.26 0.33 -13.44
C GLU A 297 -0.79 1.25 -12.33
N MET A 298 -0.57 2.57 -12.44
CA MET A 298 -1.08 3.54 -11.46
C MET A 298 -2.61 3.59 -11.48
N GLN A 299 -3.20 3.57 -12.67
CA GLN A 299 -4.65 3.48 -12.87
C GLN A 299 -5.25 2.20 -12.29
N ALA A 300 -4.58 1.07 -12.49
CA ALA A 300 -5.00 -0.23 -11.95
C ALA A 300 -4.85 -0.29 -10.44
N ALA A 301 -3.83 0.38 -9.87
CA ALA A 301 -3.64 0.47 -8.43
C ALA A 301 -4.85 1.11 -7.74
N ILE A 302 -5.38 2.21 -8.28
CA ILE A 302 -6.58 2.86 -7.72
C ILE A 302 -7.79 1.93 -7.75
N ARG A 303 -8.01 1.25 -8.87
CA ARG A 303 -9.12 0.29 -9.02
C ARG A 303 -8.97 -0.89 -8.05
N HIS A 304 -7.76 -1.41 -7.91
CA HIS A 304 -7.45 -2.49 -6.99
C HIS A 304 -7.74 -2.10 -5.53
N VAL A 305 -7.20 -0.99 -5.05
CA VAL A 305 -7.38 -0.57 -3.65
C VAL A 305 -8.81 -0.14 -3.36
N ALA A 306 -9.52 0.41 -4.35
CA ALA A 306 -10.93 0.74 -4.22
C ALA A 306 -11.78 -0.50 -3.94
N VAL A 307 -11.53 -1.59 -4.66
CA VAL A 307 -12.22 -2.87 -4.44
C VAL A 307 -11.86 -3.45 -3.07
N GLU A 308 -10.57 -3.49 -2.73
CA GLU A 308 -10.14 -4.07 -1.45
C GLU A 308 -10.66 -3.27 -0.24
N ALA A 309 -10.80 -1.95 -0.38
CA ALA A 309 -11.35 -1.07 0.65
C ALA A 309 -12.86 -1.28 0.90
N THR A 310 -13.61 -1.88 -0.04
CA THR A 310 -15.01 -2.26 0.22
C THR A 310 -15.14 -3.30 1.33
N TRP A 311 -14.07 -4.03 1.65
CA TRP A 311 -14.05 -5.08 2.66
C TRP A 311 -13.67 -4.61 4.06
N LEU A 312 -13.54 -3.29 4.27
CA LEU A 312 -13.29 -2.72 5.60
C LEU A 312 -14.35 -3.20 6.59
N LYS A 313 -13.91 -3.74 7.73
CA LYS A 313 -14.78 -4.41 8.72
C LYS A 313 -15.78 -3.45 9.35
N SER A 314 -15.42 -2.17 9.47
CA SER A 314 -16.30 -1.10 9.95
C SER A 314 -17.42 -0.69 8.98
N LEU A 315 -17.43 -1.18 7.74
CA LEU A 315 -18.49 -0.87 6.77
C LEU A 315 -19.68 -1.82 6.92
N SER A 316 -20.89 -1.25 6.96
CA SER A 316 -22.15 -2.00 6.85
C SER A 316 -22.33 -2.59 5.44
N SER A 317 -23.17 -3.63 5.31
CA SER A 317 -23.49 -4.24 4.01
C SER A 317 -24.02 -3.23 2.99
N ASP A 318 -25.00 -2.39 3.38
CA ASP A 318 -25.55 -1.33 2.54
C ASP A 318 -24.46 -0.37 2.02
N MET A 319 -23.50 0.01 2.87
CA MET A 319 -22.42 0.88 2.43
C MET A 319 -21.48 0.20 1.44
N ARG A 320 -21.26 -1.12 1.56
CA ARG A 320 -20.44 -1.88 0.60
C ARG A 320 -21.09 -1.92 -0.78
N GLU A 321 -22.40 -2.15 -0.84
CA GLU A 321 -23.16 -2.14 -2.11
C GLU A 321 -23.05 -0.79 -2.82
N ARG A 322 -23.12 0.31 -2.05
CA ARG A 322 -22.97 1.69 -2.54
C ARG A 322 -21.56 2.04 -3.02
N LEU A 323 -20.55 1.24 -2.69
CA LEU A 323 -19.16 1.38 -3.13
C LEU A 323 -18.85 0.59 -4.42
N THR A 324 -19.88 0.14 -5.12
CA THR A 324 -19.76 -0.39 -6.47
C THR A 324 -19.63 0.77 -7.46
N PHE A 325 -18.49 0.84 -8.14
CA PHE A 325 -18.18 1.91 -9.09
C PHE A 325 -18.07 1.39 -10.51
N ASP A 326 -18.47 2.22 -11.47
CA ASP A 326 -18.35 1.94 -12.89
C ASP A 326 -16.99 2.41 -13.41
N TRP A 327 -16.13 1.44 -13.74
CA TRP A 327 -14.77 1.67 -14.19
C TRP A 327 -14.65 1.34 -15.67
N CYS A 328 -14.04 2.23 -16.45
CA CYS A 328 -13.60 1.88 -17.79
C CYS A 328 -12.60 0.72 -17.72
N GLU A 329 -12.73 -0.26 -18.62
CA GLU A 329 -11.74 -1.34 -18.75
C GLU A 329 -10.40 -0.72 -19.14
N ILE A 330 -9.34 -1.22 -18.52
CA ILE A 330 -7.97 -0.86 -18.88
C ILE A 330 -7.63 -1.70 -20.11
N VAL A 331 -7.41 -1.03 -21.25
CA VAL A 331 -6.99 -1.65 -22.51
C VAL A 331 -5.47 -1.72 -22.56
#